data_AF-A0A8C1ZYG2-F1
#
_entry.id   AF-A0A8C1ZYG2-F1
#
_cell.length_a   1.000
_cell.length_b   1.000
_cell.length_c   1.000
_cell.angle_alpha   90.00
_cell.angle_beta   90.00
_cell.angle_gamma   90.00
#
_symmetry.space_group_name_H-M   'P 1'
#
loop_
_entity.id
_entity.type
_entity.pdbx_description
1 polymer ?
#
loop_
_entity_poly.entity_id
_entity_poly.type
_entity_poly.pdbx_seq_one_letter_code
_entity_poly.pdbx_strand_id
1 'polypeptide(L)'
;YYIQSNCFHALYLLIYLSSMLNCLTQVVLFQSVDKRFDVNMDGTVTLKRPLTLREAYEVFSVHAWDGYVPSKMVKNYGSLLMLIFASQIESPLDHPPLAFARSSAGLKRAKRGWVIPPFSAVENSRGPFPMKLVQIKSDFAKETQMVYSITGEGADQDPKGIFTVERLSGNLFVTQSLDREKKASYRLIVHAVARDLDNVKENPMEVIIYVIDQNDNKPVFTQNPFNGHVPEAAAKGRCMVVTATDADDPETDNSIVSYAIVSQEPPFPKPNMFDINTSTGTIRLRETGMDREQWPRYTLLIVATDMEGAGYSTTGTAVITITDSNDNPPQFEQSSVMYIYHVVSVPENKVGHEVAKLTVTDGDEVGSPAWSTKYRIISGDKGGFFNVSTGPSQLEGIITTVKPLDFEKTNQYVLSVIVENDDPFISSFPTSTATVTVNVEYVKEPPKVKVISKPKDSTVDTELVTYTVQPLMTVFFVVVFYSTLYLSLRRWWDCCQNACY
;
A
#
# COMPACT_ATOMS: atom_id res chain seq x y z
N TYR A 1 20.88 22.91 -90.37
CA TYR A 1 19.81 22.44 -91.26
C TYR A 1 19.08 21.30 -90.55
N TYR A 2 17.87 21.51 -90.04
CA TYR A 2 16.58 21.71 -90.73
C TYR A 2 15.92 20.40 -91.16
N ILE A 3 14.85 20.03 -90.43
CA ILE A 3 13.64 19.34 -90.91
C ILE A 3 13.85 18.13 -91.83
N GLN A 4 14.61 17.13 -91.36
CA GLN A 4 14.53 15.77 -91.91
C GLN A 4 14.75 14.62 -90.89
N SER A 5 14.94 14.93 -89.60
CA SER A 5 15.23 13.91 -88.56
C SER A 5 13.98 13.33 -87.84
N ASN A 6 12.83 14.01 -87.92
CA ASN A 6 11.71 13.75 -87.01
C ASN A 6 10.80 12.57 -87.42
N CYS A 7 10.99 11.95 -88.60
CA CYS A 7 10.28 10.71 -88.95
C CYS A 7 10.98 9.44 -88.45
N PHE A 8 12.31 9.46 -88.24
CA PHE A 8 13.03 8.30 -87.70
C PHE A 8 12.84 8.13 -86.19
N HIS A 9 12.69 9.22 -85.44
CA HIS A 9 12.43 9.16 -84.00
C HIS A 9 11.07 8.53 -83.65
N ALA A 10 10.03 8.78 -84.46
CA ALA A 10 8.69 8.23 -84.21
C ALA A 10 8.65 6.69 -84.33
N LEU A 11 9.39 6.12 -85.29
CA LEU A 11 9.46 4.66 -85.46
C LEU A 11 10.30 3.99 -84.36
N TYR A 12 11.38 4.65 -83.91
CA TYR A 12 12.19 4.15 -82.80
C TYR A 12 11.41 4.11 -81.47
N LEU A 13 10.54 5.10 -81.23
CA LEU A 13 9.72 5.16 -80.01
C LEU A 13 8.67 4.03 -79.93
N LEU A 14 8.06 3.65 -81.06
CA LEU A 14 7.09 2.54 -81.10
C LEU A 14 7.76 1.15 -80.95
N ILE A 15 9.01 1.01 -81.38
CA ILE A 15 9.80 -0.20 -81.11
C ILE A 15 10.22 -0.23 -79.62
N TYR A 16 10.66 0.90 -79.05
CA TYR A 16 10.98 0.96 -77.62
C TYR A 16 9.75 0.73 -76.71
N LEU A 17 8.57 1.26 -77.07
CA LEU A 17 7.33 1.04 -76.30
C LEU A 17 6.74 -0.38 -76.45
N SER A 18 7.11 -1.15 -77.47
CA SER A 18 6.79 -2.59 -77.52
C SER A 18 7.81 -3.47 -76.79
N SER A 19 9.07 -3.03 -76.68
CA SER A 19 10.08 -3.70 -75.83
C SER A 19 9.93 -3.40 -74.33
N MET A 20 9.40 -2.24 -73.95
CA MET A 20 9.15 -1.86 -72.54
C MET A 20 7.88 -2.48 -71.95
N LEU A 21 7.04 -3.15 -72.74
CA LEU A 21 5.85 -3.85 -72.24
C LEU A 21 6.08 -5.36 -71.98
N ASN A 22 7.33 -5.82 -72.04
CA ASN A 22 7.67 -7.25 -71.98
C ASN A 22 8.99 -7.57 -71.23
N CYS A 23 9.34 -6.82 -70.17
CA CYS A 23 10.29 -7.32 -69.17
C CYS A 23 10.19 -6.62 -67.80
N LEU A 24 9.23 -7.04 -66.96
CA LEU A 24 9.43 -7.09 -65.51
C LEU A 24 8.59 -8.19 -64.82
N THR A 25 8.23 -9.24 -65.57
CA THR A 25 7.96 -10.55 -65.00
C THR A 25 9.23 -11.04 -64.33
N GLN A 26 9.27 -11.03 -62.99
CA GLN A 26 10.33 -11.68 -62.24
C GLN A 26 10.21 -13.19 -62.45
N VAL A 27 11.01 -13.73 -63.37
CA VAL A 27 11.02 -15.16 -63.69
C VAL A 27 11.70 -15.88 -62.53
N VAL A 28 10.91 -16.27 -61.53
CA VAL A 28 11.32 -17.21 -60.48
C VAL A 28 11.58 -18.55 -61.17
N LEU A 29 12.85 -18.79 -61.49
CA LEU A 29 13.27 -19.91 -62.34
C LEU A 29 13.44 -21.16 -61.49
N PHE A 30 12.31 -21.80 -61.17
CA PHE A 30 12.32 -23.10 -60.49
C PHE A 30 12.90 -24.18 -61.40
N GLN A 31 13.91 -24.91 -60.92
CA GLN A 31 14.39 -26.14 -61.55
C GLN A 31 14.42 -27.29 -60.53
N SER A 32 13.72 -28.36 -60.86
CA SER A 32 13.92 -29.66 -60.23
C SER A 32 15.18 -30.32 -60.80
N VAL A 33 16.03 -30.86 -59.94
CA VAL A 33 17.17 -31.71 -60.34
C VAL A 33 16.67 -33.06 -60.88
N ASP A 34 15.46 -33.46 -60.51
CA ASP A 34 14.81 -34.71 -60.93
C ASP A 34 13.75 -34.47 -62.02
N LYS A 35 13.89 -35.17 -63.15
CA LYS A 35 13.01 -35.12 -64.32
C LYS A 35 11.62 -35.76 -64.10
N ARG A 36 11.34 -36.31 -62.92
CA ARG A 36 10.03 -36.88 -62.53
C ARG A 36 9.01 -35.82 -62.08
N PHE A 37 9.46 -34.62 -61.75
CA PHE A 37 8.63 -33.51 -61.26
C PHE A 37 8.77 -32.26 -62.13
N ASP A 38 7.68 -31.52 -62.29
CA ASP A 38 7.70 -30.15 -62.84
C ASP A 38 7.44 -29.14 -61.72
N VAL A 39 7.99 -27.93 -61.87
CA VAL A 39 7.73 -26.82 -60.94
C VAL A 39 7.28 -25.61 -61.76
N ASN A 40 6.01 -25.25 -61.61
CA ASN A 40 5.38 -24.19 -62.39
C ASN A 40 5.73 -22.80 -61.85
N MET A 41 5.60 -21.78 -62.68
CA MET A 41 5.89 -20.38 -62.29
C MET A 41 4.92 -19.80 -61.24
N ASP A 42 3.83 -20.51 -60.93
CA ASP A 42 2.92 -20.22 -59.81
C ASP A 42 3.40 -20.80 -58.45
N GLY A 43 4.50 -21.56 -58.45
CA GLY A 43 5.06 -22.21 -57.25
C GLY A 43 4.42 -23.54 -56.88
N THR A 44 3.65 -24.18 -57.77
CA THR A 44 3.21 -25.57 -57.62
C THR A 44 4.29 -26.56 -58.06
N VAL A 45 4.53 -27.60 -57.24
CA VAL A 45 5.30 -28.78 -57.64
C VAL A 45 4.33 -29.89 -58.05
N THR A 46 4.47 -30.40 -59.28
CA THR A 46 3.56 -31.41 -59.87
C THR A 46 4.32 -32.68 -60.26
N LEU A 47 3.69 -33.84 -60.06
CA LEU A 47 4.27 -35.16 -60.34
C LEU A 47 3.94 -35.58 -61.78
N LYS A 48 4.94 -35.64 -62.66
CA LYS A 48 4.74 -35.84 -64.10
C LYS A 48 4.60 -37.32 -64.52
N ARG A 49 4.93 -38.27 -63.63
CA ARG A 49 4.78 -39.73 -63.81
C ARG A 49 4.59 -40.43 -62.46
N PRO A 50 3.81 -41.53 -62.35
CA PRO A 50 3.61 -42.25 -61.09
C PRO A 50 4.93 -42.80 -60.51
N LEU A 51 5.12 -42.64 -59.20
CA LEU A 51 6.40 -42.85 -58.51
C LEU A 51 6.47 -44.24 -57.83
N THR A 52 7.14 -45.20 -58.47
CA THR A 52 7.41 -46.53 -57.87
C THR A 52 8.79 -46.55 -57.20
N LEU A 53 8.83 -46.24 -55.90
CA LEU A 53 10.05 -46.28 -55.08
C LEU A 53 10.48 -47.72 -54.74
N ARG A 54 11.80 -47.94 -54.63
CA ARG A 54 12.40 -49.21 -54.18
C ARG A 54 12.99 -49.16 -52.77
N GLU A 55 13.25 -47.97 -52.22
CA GLU A 55 13.79 -47.76 -50.87
C GLU A 55 12.99 -46.68 -50.12
N ALA A 56 13.18 -46.58 -48.81
CA ALA A 56 12.20 -45.99 -47.89
C ALA A 56 12.15 -44.45 -47.81
N TYR A 57 13.03 -43.74 -48.53
CA TYR A 57 13.04 -42.28 -48.63
C TYR A 57 13.74 -41.82 -49.91
N GLU A 58 13.27 -40.72 -50.50
CA GLU A 58 14.02 -39.95 -51.50
C GLU A 58 14.10 -38.49 -51.02
N VAL A 59 15.31 -37.94 -50.97
CA VAL A 59 15.57 -36.54 -50.62
C VAL A 59 15.62 -35.71 -51.90
N PHE A 60 14.89 -34.59 -51.96
CA PHE A 60 15.10 -33.58 -52.98
C PHE A 60 15.26 -32.17 -52.39
N SER A 61 15.55 -31.20 -53.24
CA SER A 61 15.66 -29.78 -52.86
C SER A 61 14.93 -28.91 -53.87
N VAL A 62 14.23 -27.88 -53.38
CA VAL A 62 13.49 -26.91 -54.20
C VAL A 62 14.02 -25.54 -53.84
N HIS A 63 15.16 -25.21 -54.46
CA HIS A 63 15.83 -23.94 -54.25
C HIS A 63 15.05 -22.80 -54.91
N ALA A 64 14.09 -22.24 -54.18
CA ALA A 64 13.54 -20.93 -54.50
C ALA A 64 14.63 -19.87 -54.29
N TRP A 65 14.79 -18.98 -55.28
CA TRP A 65 15.60 -17.77 -55.19
C TRP A 65 14.65 -16.58 -55.37
N ASP A 66 14.88 -15.52 -54.59
CA ASP A 66 13.89 -14.46 -54.41
C ASP A 66 13.83 -13.43 -55.55
N GLY A 67 12.61 -12.91 -55.74
CA GLY A 67 12.36 -11.59 -56.28
C GLY A 67 11.10 -10.96 -55.67
N TYR A 68 11.25 -10.28 -54.51
CA TYR A 68 10.34 -9.34 -53.80
C TYR A 68 9.20 -9.97 -52.74
N VAL A 69 8.84 -9.85 -50.45
CA VAL A 69 8.08 -10.39 -49.21
C VAL A 69 6.71 -9.76 -48.88
N PRO A 70 5.65 -10.54 -48.52
CA PRO A 70 5.32 -10.68 -47.08
C PRO A 70 4.46 -11.89 -46.57
N SER A 71 5.03 -12.67 -45.63
CA SER A 71 4.40 -13.28 -44.42
C SER A 71 3.21 -14.29 -44.43
N LYS A 72 3.39 -15.37 -43.62
CA LYS A 72 2.50 -15.98 -42.56
C LYS A 72 1.03 -16.42 -42.83
N MET A 73 0.62 -17.54 -42.17
CA MET A 73 -0.51 -17.56 -41.19
C MET A 73 -0.59 -18.83 -40.32
N VAL A 74 -1.48 -18.85 -39.31
CA VAL A 74 -1.64 -19.85 -38.21
C VAL A 74 -3.15 -20.11 -37.95
N LYS A 75 -3.55 -21.21 -37.28
CA LYS A 75 -4.93 -21.48 -36.81
C LYS A 75 -4.99 -22.02 -35.38
N ASN A 76 -6.13 -21.82 -34.69
CA ASN A 76 -6.43 -22.21 -33.30
C ASN A 76 -7.90 -22.71 -33.19
N TYR A 77 -8.25 -23.36 -32.07
CA TYR A 77 -9.61 -23.84 -31.74
C TYR A 77 -9.97 -23.59 -30.26
N GLY A 78 -11.27 -23.52 -29.96
CA GLY A 78 -11.82 -23.37 -28.60
C GLY A 78 -13.33 -23.60 -28.57
N SER A 79 -13.91 -23.82 -27.38
CA SER A 79 -15.34 -24.16 -27.20
C SER A 79 -15.93 -23.50 -25.95
N LEU A 80 -17.23 -23.21 -25.96
CA LEU A 80 -17.96 -22.47 -24.92
C LEU A 80 -19.17 -23.29 -24.42
N LEU A 81 -19.63 -23.05 -23.19
CA LEU A 81 -20.75 -23.74 -22.54
C LEU A 81 -21.72 -22.71 -21.92
N MET A 82 -23.02 -23.00 -21.91
CA MET A 82 -24.11 -22.05 -21.66
C MET A 82 -25.15 -22.64 -20.69
N LEU A 83 -25.65 -21.83 -19.75
CA LEU A 83 -26.82 -22.11 -18.88
C LEU A 83 -27.67 -20.85 -18.70
N ILE A 84 -28.98 -21.02 -18.44
CA ILE A 84 -29.99 -19.94 -18.43
C ILE A 84 -30.86 -20.02 -17.16
N PHE A 85 -31.41 -18.87 -16.76
CA PHE A 85 -32.12 -18.59 -15.50
C PHE A 85 -33.60 -19.05 -15.47
N ALA A 86 -34.16 -19.08 -14.25
CA ALA A 86 -35.24 -18.18 -13.77
C ALA A 86 -36.49 -18.85 -13.15
N SER A 87 -36.91 -18.35 -11.98
CA SER A 87 -38.30 -17.98 -11.67
C SER A 87 -38.38 -17.14 -10.38
N GLN A 88 -39.34 -16.23 -10.29
CA GLN A 88 -39.65 -15.42 -9.09
C GLN A 88 -40.69 -16.12 -8.19
N ILE A 89 -40.99 -15.59 -7.00
CA ILE A 89 -42.30 -14.96 -6.66
C ILE A 89 -42.37 -14.55 -5.15
N GLU A 90 -42.56 -13.25 -4.93
CA GLU A 90 -43.37 -12.53 -3.92
C GLU A 90 -43.27 -12.78 -2.38
N SER A 91 -43.90 -11.85 -1.65
CA SER A 91 -43.97 -11.61 -0.19
C SER A 91 -45.45 -11.22 0.15
N PRO A 92 -45.87 -10.48 1.21
CA PRO A 92 -45.24 -9.93 2.43
C PRO A 92 -46.09 -10.16 3.73
N LEU A 93 -45.93 -9.28 4.74
CA LEU A 93 -46.80 -9.05 5.95
C LEU A 93 -46.64 -10.09 7.11
N ASP A 94 -46.77 -9.75 8.41
CA ASP A 94 -47.01 -8.47 9.11
C ASP A 94 -46.41 -8.46 10.56
N HIS A 95 -46.61 -7.39 11.34
CA HIS A 95 -46.25 -7.25 12.78
C HIS A 95 -47.50 -6.85 13.64
N PRO A 96 -47.45 -6.42 14.94
CA PRO A 96 -46.44 -6.44 16.03
C PRO A 96 -47.09 -7.00 17.36
N PRO A 97 -47.01 -6.40 18.59
CA PRO A 97 -45.90 -5.94 19.44
C PRO A 97 -45.78 -6.67 20.82
N LEU A 98 -44.86 -6.21 21.68
CA LEU A 98 -44.61 -6.64 23.08
C LEU A 98 -45.61 -6.07 24.13
N ALA A 99 -45.58 -6.62 25.36
CA ALA A 99 -46.31 -6.11 26.53
C ALA A 99 -45.38 -5.91 27.76
N PHE A 100 -45.74 -4.98 28.66
CA PHE A 100 -44.98 -4.60 29.86
C PHE A 100 -45.70 -4.97 31.17
N ALA A 101 -44.95 -5.16 32.26
CA ALA A 101 -45.47 -5.36 33.61
C ALA A 101 -45.19 -4.14 34.54
N ARG A 102 -45.99 -3.98 35.61
CA ARG A 102 -45.85 -2.92 36.62
C ARG A 102 -45.91 -3.49 38.04
N SER A 103 -45.05 -3.00 38.93
CA SER A 103 -45.27 -2.94 40.38
C SER A 103 -44.47 -1.74 40.95
N SER A 104 -44.95 -0.85 41.83
CA SER A 104 -45.97 -0.87 42.90
C SER A 104 -45.48 -1.25 44.31
N ALA A 105 -44.46 -0.55 44.83
CA ALA A 105 -44.14 -0.50 46.26
C ALA A 105 -43.83 0.96 46.67
N GLY A 106 -44.55 1.50 47.65
CA GLY A 106 -44.41 2.89 48.09
C GLY A 106 -43.42 3.06 49.25
N LEU A 107 -42.32 3.78 49.03
CA LEU A 107 -41.35 4.13 50.06
C LEU A 107 -41.95 5.13 51.07
N LYS A 108 -42.02 4.74 52.35
CA LYS A 108 -42.41 5.62 53.45
C LYS A 108 -41.18 6.21 54.14
N ARG A 109 -41.20 7.53 54.38
CA ARG A 109 -40.05 8.31 54.90
C ARG A 109 -39.90 8.14 56.40
N ALA A 110 -38.74 7.68 56.86
CA ALA A 110 -38.39 7.66 58.28
C ALA A 110 -38.16 9.08 58.84
N LYS A 111 -38.33 9.25 60.16
CA LYS A 111 -38.08 10.50 60.88
C LYS A 111 -36.56 10.72 60.96
N ARG A 112 -36.04 11.86 60.49
CA ARG A 112 -34.61 12.18 60.60
C ARG A 112 -34.23 12.48 62.04
N GLY A 113 -33.14 11.91 62.53
CA GLY A 113 -32.41 12.45 63.68
C GLY A 113 -31.61 13.69 63.26
N TRP A 114 -31.13 14.46 64.25
CA TRP A 114 -30.20 15.56 64.01
C TRP A 114 -28.81 15.01 63.71
N VAL A 115 -28.54 14.78 62.43
CA VAL A 115 -27.17 14.57 61.94
C VAL A 115 -26.48 15.92 61.94
N ILE A 116 -25.38 16.05 62.68
CA ILE A 116 -24.51 17.22 62.62
C ILE A 116 -23.95 17.33 61.19
N PRO A 117 -24.01 18.51 60.53
CA PRO A 117 -23.40 18.67 59.22
C PRO A 117 -21.88 18.42 59.33
N PRO A 118 -21.28 17.71 58.36
CA PRO A 118 -19.85 17.39 58.42
C PRO A 118 -19.03 18.68 58.45
N PHE A 119 -17.92 18.65 59.19
CA PHE A 119 -17.03 19.80 59.31
C PHE A 119 -15.96 19.76 58.22
N SER A 120 -15.43 20.92 57.89
CA SER A 120 -14.48 21.09 56.80
C SER A 120 -13.28 21.89 57.27
N ALA A 121 -12.07 21.37 57.08
CA ALA A 121 -10.82 21.99 57.49
C ALA A 121 -9.90 22.14 56.28
N VAL A 122 -9.42 23.36 56.00
CA VAL A 122 -8.53 23.62 54.84
C VAL A 122 -7.17 22.99 55.09
N GLU A 123 -6.66 22.24 54.12
CA GLU A 123 -5.32 21.67 54.19
C GLU A 123 -4.20 22.70 54.13
N ASN A 124 -2.97 22.25 54.37
CA ASN A 124 -1.76 23.09 54.35
C ASN A 124 -1.85 24.38 55.20
N SER A 125 -2.82 24.41 56.13
CA SER A 125 -3.13 25.52 57.02
C SER A 125 -1.90 25.96 57.80
N ARG A 126 -1.52 27.23 57.67
CA ARG A 126 -0.28 27.78 58.26
C ARG A 126 -0.38 28.09 59.76
N GLY A 127 -1.42 27.63 60.44
CA GLY A 127 -1.70 27.89 61.85
C GLY A 127 -2.21 29.32 62.14
N PRO A 128 -2.13 29.80 63.39
CA PRO A 128 -1.51 29.12 64.54
C PRO A 128 -2.27 27.85 64.97
N PHE A 129 -1.54 26.89 65.53
CA PHE A 129 -2.08 25.66 66.10
C PHE A 129 -2.00 25.67 67.63
N PRO A 130 -2.91 24.98 68.35
CA PRO A 130 -4.04 24.22 67.83
C PRO A 130 -5.19 25.13 67.37
N MET A 131 -5.77 24.84 66.20
CA MET A 131 -6.81 25.65 65.57
C MET A 131 -8.19 25.09 65.91
N LYS A 132 -9.12 25.93 66.40
CA LYS A 132 -10.49 25.50 66.74
C LYS A 132 -11.30 25.24 65.47
N LEU A 133 -11.85 24.03 65.35
CA LEU A 133 -12.76 23.64 64.27
C LEU A 133 -14.21 24.00 64.60
N VAL A 134 -14.69 23.51 65.75
CA VAL A 134 -16.09 23.63 66.18
C VAL A 134 -16.21 23.53 67.70
N GLN A 135 -17.40 23.77 68.23
CA GLN A 135 -17.77 23.41 69.60
C GLN A 135 -18.97 22.46 69.59
N ILE A 136 -18.76 21.24 70.07
CA ILE A 136 -19.84 20.28 70.35
C ILE A 136 -20.44 20.56 71.73
N LYS A 137 -21.74 20.28 71.91
CA LYS A 137 -22.42 20.46 73.19
C LYS A 137 -23.57 19.47 73.36
N SER A 138 -23.62 18.81 74.52
CA SER A 138 -24.75 17.98 74.97
C SER A 138 -25.89 18.85 75.52
N ASP A 139 -27.14 18.40 75.37
CA ASP A 139 -28.28 19.10 75.98
C ASP A 139 -28.29 18.98 77.51
N PHE A 140 -27.81 17.85 78.06
CA PHE A 140 -27.61 17.64 79.50
C PHE A 140 -26.58 18.58 80.13
N ALA A 141 -25.77 19.28 79.32
CA ALA A 141 -24.85 20.34 79.79
C ALA A 141 -25.56 21.62 80.28
N LYS A 142 -26.89 21.62 80.35
CA LYS A 142 -27.72 22.61 81.08
C LYS A 142 -27.96 22.21 82.54
N GLU A 143 -27.89 20.92 82.84
CA GLU A 143 -28.31 20.32 84.12
C GLU A 143 -27.13 19.74 84.90
N THR A 144 -26.09 19.26 84.21
CA THR A 144 -24.91 18.61 84.80
C THR A 144 -23.62 19.06 84.11
N GLN A 145 -22.47 18.94 84.78
CA GLN A 145 -21.18 19.20 84.14
C GLN A 145 -20.79 18.02 83.24
N MET A 146 -21.00 18.17 81.93
CA MET A 146 -20.61 17.17 80.93
C MET A 146 -19.10 17.22 80.64
N VAL A 147 -18.50 16.05 80.50
CA VAL A 147 -17.11 15.82 80.09
C VAL A 147 -17.10 15.23 78.69
N TYR A 148 -16.40 15.90 77.78
CA TYR A 148 -16.28 15.52 76.37
C TYR A 148 -14.98 14.75 76.10
N SER A 149 -15.06 13.74 75.23
CA SER A 149 -13.91 13.01 74.69
C SER A 149 -14.16 12.58 73.24
N ILE A 150 -13.08 12.28 72.53
CA ILE A 150 -13.12 11.80 71.14
C ILE A 150 -12.27 10.54 71.01
N THR A 151 -12.68 9.69 70.07
CA THR A 151 -12.02 8.43 69.69
C THR A 151 -12.12 8.25 68.17
N GLY A 152 -11.27 7.42 67.58
CA GLY A 152 -11.17 7.21 66.14
C GLY A 152 -9.82 7.65 65.56
N GLU A 153 -9.71 7.47 64.24
CA GLU A 153 -8.52 7.79 63.46
C GLU A 153 -8.28 9.31 63.44
N GLY A 154 -7.06 9.75 63.77
CA GLY A 154 -6.77 11.17 64.02
C GLY A 154 -6.81 11.56 65.50
N ALA A 155 -7.40 10.74 66.38
CA ALA A 155 -7.51 11.01 67.82
C ALA A 155 -6.66 10.02 68.65
N ASP A 156 -7.23 8.86 68.99
CA ASP A 156 -6.58 7.80 69.78
C ASP A 156 -6.03 6.64 68.91
N GLN A 157 -6.47 6.55 67.65
CA GLN A 157 -5.97 5.59 66.66
C GLN A 157 -5.02 6.28 65.66
N ASP A 158 -4.07 5.53 65.12
CA ASP A 158 -3.03 6.07 64.23
C ASP A 158 -3.62 6.58 62.90
N PRO A 159 -3.25 7.79 62.43
CA PRO A 159 -2.31 8.75 63.04
C PRO A 159 -2.89 9.46 64.28
N LYS A 160 -2.23 9.35 65.44
CA LYS A 160 -2.77 9.84 66.72
C LYS A 160 -2.54 11.34 66.93
N GLY A 161 -3.46 11.98 67.65
CA GLY A 161 -3.29 13.34 68.19
C GLY A 161 -3.46 14.49 67.20
N ILE A 162 -3.87 14.23 65.95
CA ILE A 162 -4.21 15.27 64.96
C ILE A 162 -5.40 16.11 65.44
N PHE A 163 -6.38 15.47 66.07
CA PHE A 163 -7.55 16.13 66.66
C PHE A 163 -7.57 15.98 68.18
N THR A 164 -7.98 17.04 68.86
CA THR A 164 -8.13 17.08 70.32
C THR A 164 -9.42 17.80 70.72
N VAL A 165 -10.02 17.40 71.85
CA VAL A 165 -11.21 18.08 72.40
C VAL A 165 -10.93 18.60 73.81
N GLU A 166 -11.30 19.85 74.06
CA GLU A 166 -11.24 20.44 75.39
C GLU A 166 -12.38 19.89 76.25
N ARG A 167 -12.01 19.07 77.24
CA ARG A 167 -12.91 18.20 78.01
C ARG A 167 -14.12 18.89 78.65
N LEU A 168 -14.04 20.17 79.00
CA LEU A 168 -15.12 20.89 79.71
C LEU A 168 -15.96 21.80 78.81
N SER A 169 -15.42 22.26 77.69
CA SER A 169 -16.10 23.21 76.79
C SER A 169 -16.73 22.53 75.57
N GLY A 170 -16.22 21.36 75.18
CA GLY A 170 -16.55 20.72 73.91
C GLY A 170 -15.90 21.39 72.69
N ASN A 171 -14.92 22.28 72.88
CA ASN A 171 -14.15 22.84 71.76
C ASN A 171 -13.29 21.74 71.11
N LEU A 172 -13.53 21.45 69.84
CA LEU A 172 -12.73 20.54 69.02
C LEU A 172 -11.66 21.34 68.27
N PHE A 173 -10.41 20.87 68.30
CA PHE A 173 -9.27 21.50 67.65
C PHE A 173 -8.50 20.52 66.77
N VAL A 174 -7.87 21.05 65.71
CA VAL A 174 -6.80 20.37 64.97
C VAL A 174 -5.43 20.89 65.43
N THR A 175 -4.45 20.01 65.59
CA THR A 175 -3.15 20.29 66.23
C THR A 175 -2.01 20.56 65.25
N GLN A 176 -2.19 20.22 63.98
CA GLN A 176 -1.19 20.27 62.92
C GLN A 176 -1.84 20.56 61.55
N SER A 177 -1.04 20.82 60.52
CA SER A 177 -1.54 20.88 59.15
C SER A 177 -2.12 19.52 58.71
N LEU A 178 -3.19 19.60 57.93
CA LEU A 178 -3.77 18.47 57.19
C LEU A 178 -3.30 18.52 55.73
N ASP A 179 -3.54 17.43 55.03
CA ASP A 179 -3.01 17.09 53.71
C ASP A 179 -4.00 16.09 53.08
N ARG A 180 -4.65 16.48 51.99
CA ARG A 180 -5.85 15.82 51.45
C ARG A 180 -5.46 14.58 50.64
N GLU A 181 -4.36 14.64 49.90
CA GLU A 181 -3.79 13.56 49.07
C GLU A 181 -3.34 12.41 49.96
N LYS A 182 -2.82 12.69 51.16
CA LYS A 182 -2.63 11.67 52.20
C LYS A 182 -3.96 11.22 52.79
N LYS A 183 -4.87 12.14 53.14
CA LYS A 183 -6.16 11.76 53.77
C LYS A 183 -7.27 12.83 53.71
N ALA A 184 -8.09 12.75 52.67
CA ALA A 184 -9.24 13.64 52.43
C ALA A 184 -10.35 13.64 53.51
N SER A 185 -10.44 12.63 54.39
CA SER A 185 -11.41 12.66 55.49
C SER A 185 -11.03 11.83 56.72
N TYR A 186 -11.52 12.28 57.88
CA TYR A 186 -11.37 11.64 59.18
C TYR A 186 -12.75 11.38 59.80
N ARG A 187 -12.88 10.26 60.51
CA ARG A 187 -14.12 9.87 61.20
C ARG A 187 -13.84 9.68 62.68
N LEU A 188 -14.41 10.58 63.48
CA LEU A 188 -14.28 10.60 64.93
C LEU A 188 -15.61 10.23 65.58
N ILE A 189 -15.55 9.50 66.69
CA ILE A 189 -16.69 9.24 67.57
C ILE A 189 -16.53 10.11 68.81
N VAL A 190 -17.49 11.03 68.98
CA VAL A 190 -17.64 11.91 70.13
C VAL A 190 -18.40 11.18 71.25
N HIS A 191 -17.91 11.30 72.47
CA HIS A 191 -18.59 10.86 73.69
C HIS A 191 -18.77 12.03 74.65
N ALA A 192 -19.94 12.14 75.29
CA ALA A 192 -20.21 13.11 76.35
C ALA A 192 -20.84 12.39 77.54
N VAL A 193 -20.21 12.50 78.71
CA VAL A 193 -20.60 11.81 79.96
C VAL A 193 -20.60 12.83 81.09
N ALA A 194 -21.58 12.80 82.00
CA ALA A 194 -21.59 13.68 83.16
C ALA A 194 -20.44 13.34 84.12
N ARG A 195 -19.79 14.37 84.66
CA ARG A 195 -18.61 14.24 85.53
C ARG A 195 -18.88 13.44 86.80
N ASP A 196 -20.06 13.66 87.39
CA ASP A 196 -20.40 13.22 88.75
C ASP A 196 -21.64 12.30 88.77
N LEU A 197 -22.11 11.83 87.61
CA LEU A 197 -23.27 10.93 87.46
C LEU A 197 -23.04 9.88 86.35
N ASP A 198 -22.59 8.67 86.71
CA ASP A 198 -22.25 7.58 85.77
C ASP A 198 -23.37 7.19 84.78
N ASN A 199 -24.63 7.49 85.14
CA ASN A 199 -25.82 7.15 84.35
C ASN A 199 -26.23 8.24 83.33
N VAL A 200 -25.65 9.45 83.38
CA VAL A 200 -25.98 10.55 82.46
C VAL A 200 -24.92 10.63 81.36
N LYS A 201 -25.27 10.19 80.16
CA LYS A 201 -24.41 10.24 78.98
C LYS A 201 -25.24 10.39 77.71
N GLU A 202 -24.65 11.04 76.71
CA GLU A 202 -25.18 11.01 75.35
C GLU A 202 -24.89 9.65 74.70
N ASN A 203 -25.63 9.32 73.64
CA ASN A 203 -25.21 8.26 72.74
C ASN A 203 -23.96 8.71 71.95
N PRO A 204 -22.98 7.82 71.69
CA PRO A 204 -21.81 8.17 70.90
C PRO A 204 -22.19 8.68 69.51
N MET A 205 -21.56 9.76 69.07
CA MET A 205 -21.94 10.51 67.87
C MET A 205 -20.79 10.53 66.86
N GLU A 206 -21.04 10.06 65.64
CA GLU A 206 -20.07 10.16 64.54
C GLU A 206 -19.96 11.63 64.08
N VAL A 207 -18.73 12.09 63.93
CA VAL A 207 -18.34 13.38 63.37
C VAL A 207 -17.37 13.12 62.23
N ILE A 208 -17.77 13.50 61.02
CA ILE A 208 -16.93 13.45 59.83
C ILE A 208 -16.27 14.81 59.64
N ILE A 209 -14.95 14.81 59.48
CA ILE A 209 -14.15 15.98 59.12
C ILE A 209 -13.63 15.73 57.71
N TYR A 210 -14.08 16.54 56.76
CA TYR A 210 -13.49 16.61 55.42
C TYR A 210 -12.31 17.58 55.43
N VAL A 211 -11.27 17.23 54.68
CA VAL A 211 -10.19 18.14 54.34
C VAL A 211 -10.60 18.90 53.08
N ILE A 212 -10.57 20.23 53.11
CA ILE A 212 -10.84 21.05 51.91
C ILE A 212 -9.54 21.14 51.13
N ASP A 213 -9.65 20.71 49.87
CA ASP A 213 -8.66 20.80 48.81
C ASP A 213 -8.06 22.19 48.63
N GLN A 214 -6.74 22.26 48.41
CA GLN A 214 -6.02 23.44 47.94
C GLN A 214 -5.12 23.06 46.78
N ASN A 215 -5.10 23.90 45.74
CA ASN A 215 -4.17 23.76 44.63
C ASN A 215 -2.72 23.90 45.13
N ASP A 216 -2.08 22.75 45.35
CA ASP A 216 -0.71 22.60 45.84
C ASP A 216 0.10 21.55 45.05
N ASN A 217 -0.59 20.67 44.31
CA ASN A 217 0.01 19.84 43.27
C ASN A 217 0.03 20.61 41.94
N LYS A 218 0.24 19.90 40.82
CA LYS A 218 0.26 20.46 39.47
C LYS A 218 0.22 19.33 38.44
N PRO A 219 -0.22 19.58 37.19
CA PRO A 219 -0.44 18.50 36.25
C PRO A 219 0.85 17.75 35.92
N VAL A 220 0.81 16.42 35.91
CA VAL A 220 1.94 15.57 35.51
C VAL A 220 1.56 14.77 34.27
N PHE A 221 2.29 14.97 33.17
CA PHE A 221 2.13 14.15 31.96
C PHE A 221 2.46 12.68 32.22
N THR A 222 1.60 11.77 31.76
CA THR A 222 1.74 10.31 31.95
C THR A 222 2.93 9.72 31.19
N GLN A 223 3.41 10.41 30.15
CA GLN A 223 4.57 10.05 29.34
C GLN A 223 5.30 11.32 28.91
N ASN A 224 6.62 11.25 28.70
CA ASN A 224 7.40 12.33 28.10
C ASN A 224 8.69 11.75 27.48
N PRO A 225 8.86 11.73 26.15
CA PRO A 225 7.92 12.18 25.12
C PRO A 225 6.71 11.24 24.96
N PHE A 226 5.58 11.79 24.49
CA PHE A 226 4.59 11.00 23.74
C PHE A 226 5.11 10.77 22.31
N ASN A 227 4.84 9.60 21.74
CA ASN A 227 5.21 9.28 20.35
C ASN A 227 3.98 8.80 19.58
N GLY A 228 3.83 9.21 18.32
CA GLY A 228 2.80 8.69 17.42
C GLY A 228 3.13 8.95 15.95
N HIS A 229 2.29 8.41 15.07
CA HIS A 229 2.57 8.27 13.65
C HIS A 229 1.38 8.79 12.81
N VAL A 230 1.66 9.48 11.70
CA VAL A 230 0.64 10.06 10.80
C VAL A 230 1.14 9.97 9.35
N PRO A 231 0.35 9.44 8.39
CA PRO A 231 0.70 9.50 6.97
C PRO A 231 0.77 10.94 6.46
N GLU A 232 1.69 11.29 5.56
CA GLU A 232 1.75 12.64 4.99
C GLU A 232 0.47 13.04 4.24
N ALA A 233 -0.07 12.09 3.47
CA ALA A 233 -1.35 12.21 2.78
C ALA A 233 -2.58 12.22 3.71
N ALA A 234 -2.41 12.26 5.04
CA ALA A 234 -3.53 12.27 5.98
C ALA A 234 -4.41 13.53 5.82
N ALA A 235 -5.72 13.31 5.72
CA ALA A 235 -6.70 14.37 5.80
C ALA A 235 -6.76 14.98 7.22
N LYS A 236 -7.21 16.25 7.31
CA LYS A 236 -7.42 16.97 8.58
C LYS A 236 -8.28 16.12 9.53
N GLY A 237 -7.72 15.70 10.67
CA GLY A 237 -8.26 14.60 11.48
C GLY A 237 -7.53 14.40 12.81
N ARG A 238 -7.84 13.31 13.53
CA ARG A 238 -7.19 12.95 14.81
C ARG A 238 -5.86 12.25 14.57
N CYS A 239 -4.80 12.71 15.23
CA CYS A 239 -3.46 12.09 15.14
C CYS A 239 -3.16 11.23 16.38
N MET A 240 -3.25 11.83 17.57
CA MET A 240 -2.92 11.16 18.84
C MET A 240 -3.68 11.78 20.01
N VAL A 241 -3.42 11.28 21.23
CA VAL A 241 -3.92 11.85 22.48
C VAL A 241 -2.76 11.90 23.47
N VAL A 242 -2.58 13.05 24.13
CA VAL A 242 -1.67 13.20 25.26
C VAL A 242 -2.49 13.29 26.55
N THR A 243 -1.92 12.85 27.66
CA THR A 243 -2.63 12.79 28.95
C THR A 243 -1.74 13.25 30.09
N ALA A 244 -2.29 14.08 30.96
CA ALA A 244 -1.74 14.43 32.25
C ALA A 244 -2.78 14.17 33.33
N THR A 245 -2.31 14.04 34.56
CA THR A 245 -3.12 13.85 35.77
C THR A 245 -2.68 14.85 36.81
N ASP A 246 -3.64 15.45 37.51
CA ASP A 246 -3.36 16.08 38.80
C ASP A 246 -3.63 15.13 39.98
N ALA A 247 -3.20 15.53 41.17
CA ALA A 247 -3.45 14.82 42.43
C ALA A 247 -4.55 15.48 43.28
N ASP A 248 -4.83 16.77 43.05
CA ASP A 248 -5.88 17.58 43.69
C ASP A 248 -7.30 17.00 43.45
N ASP A 249 -8.34 17.62 44.02
CA ASP A 249 -9.69 17.02 44.05
C ASP A 249 -10.37 16.92 42.67
N PRO A 250 -10.77 15.71 42.22
CA PRO A 250 -11.44 15.49 40.94
C PRO A 250 -12.85 16.11 40.85
N GLU A 251 -13.41 16.62 41.95
CA GLU A 251 -14.66 17.40 41.96
C GLU A 251 -14.43 18.93 41.93
N THR A 252 -13.17 19.41 41.79
CA THR A 252 -12.82 20.84 41.76
C THR A 252 -11.94 21.22 40.57
N ASP A 253 -11.96 22.51 40.20
CA ASP A 253 -11.16 23.08 39.11
C ASP A 253 -9.64 22.88 39.28
N ASN A 254 -9.17 22.66 40.52
CA ASN A 254 -7.77 22.44 40.86
C ASN A 254 -7.18 21.21 40.16
N SER A 255 -8.01 20.21 39.84
CA SER A 255 -7.58 19.03 39.06
C SER A 255 -7.96 19.08 37.58
N ILE A 256 -8.70 20.10 37.12
CA ILE A 256 -9.20 20.20 35.74
C ILE A 256 -8.09 20.70 34.82
N VAL A 257 -7.37 19.74 34.24
CA VAL A 257 -6.25 19.97 33.33
C VAL A 257 -6.70 20.45 31.95
N SER A 258 -6.28 21.66 31.59
CA SER A 258 -6.31 22.21 30.23
C SER A 258 -4.99 21.98 29.50
N TYR A 259 -5.06 21.57 28.23
CA TYR A 259 -3.91 21.29 27.36
C TYR A 259 -3.73 22.36 26.27
N ALA A 260 -2.48 22.73 25.97
CA ALA A 260 -2.14 23.58 24.83
C ALA A 260 -0.82 23.16 24.14
N ILE A 261 -0.68 23.49 22.85
CA ILE A 261 0.59 23.43 22.11
C ILE A 261 1.25 24.81 22.24
N VAL A 262 2.48 24.84 22.73
CA VAL A 262 3.29 26.06 22.91
C VAL A 262 4.11 26.36 21.67
N SER A 263 4.67 25.33 21.02
CA SER A 263 5.42 25.46 19.77
C SER A 263 5.47 24.15 18.98
N GLN A 264 5.82 24.27 17.70
CA GLN A 264 6.03 23.18 16.75
C GLN A 264 7.40 23.35 16.08
N GLU A 265 8.18 22.27 16.02
CA GLU A 265 9.43 22.20 15.27
C GLU A 265 9.41 20.97 14.32
N PRO A 266 9.64 21.13 13.01
CA PRO A 266 9.88 22.38 12.29
C PRO A 266 8.62 23.26 12.16
N PRO A 267 8.77 24.59 12.00
CA PRO A 267 7.65 25.51 11.76
C PRO A 267 7.14 25.52 10.31
N PHE A 268 7.54 24.52 9.50
CA PHE A 268 7.24 24.40 8.07
C PHE A 268 6.38 23.15 7.78
N PRO A 269 5.52 23.14 6.74
CA PRO A 269 5.28 24.24 5.80
C PRO A 269 4.54 25.42 6.43
N LYS A 270 3.90 25.19 7.58
CA LYS A 270 3.12 26.17 8.35
C LYS A 270 3.43 25.99 9.84
N PRO A 271 3.45 27.07 10.65
CA PRO A 271 3.83 26.99 12.06
C PRO A 271 2.77 26.32 12.98
N ASN A 272 1.58 26.04 12.44
CA ASN A 272 0.46 25.45 13.16
C ASN A 272 -0.15 24.27 12.36
N MET A 273 0.67 23.27 12.02
CA MET A 273 0.20 22.03 11.38
C MET A 273 -0.76 21.25 12.28
N PHE A 274 -0.54 21.32 13.59
CA PHE A 274 -1.32 20.60 14.58
C PHE A 274 -2.12 21.56 15.49
N ASP A 275 -3.19 21.02 16.05
CA ASP A 275 -4.05 21.66 17.05
C ASP A 275 -4.33 20.65 18.18
N ILE A 276 -4.62 21.11 19.39
CA ILE A 276 -4.91 20.24 20.55
C ILE A 276 -6.23 20.63 21.19
N ASN A 277 -7.09 19.64 21.41
CA ASN A 277 -8.34 19.88 22.12
C ASN A 277 -8.08 20.05 23.63
N THR A 278 -8.38 21.25 24.13
CA THR A 278 -8.01 21.74 25.46
C THR A 278 -8.44 20.85 26.62
N SER A 279 -9.57 20.15 26.56
CA SER A 279 -10.06 19.30 27.66
C SER A 279 -9.80 17.80 27.50
N THR A 280 -9.40 17.32 26.32
CA THR A 280 -9.19 15.88 26.07
C THR A 280 -7.75 15.51 25.69
N GLY A 281 -6.86 16.49 25.54
CA GLY A 281 -5.50 16.26 25.05
C GLY A 281 -5.41 15.66 23.64
N THR A 282 -6.52 15.63 22.89
CA THR A 282 -6.55 15.05 21.54
C THR A 282 -5.85 15.98 20.55
N ILE A 283 -4.68 15.56 20.06
CA ILE A 283 -3.93 16.27 19.01
C ILE A 283 -4.49 15.90 17.63
N ARG A 284 -4.69 16.91 16.79
CA ARG A 284 -5.33 16.83 15.48
C ARG A 284 -4.49 17.51 14.42
N LEU A 285 -4.52 16.98 13.20
CA LEU A 285 -3.97 17.64 12.02
C LEU A 285 -4.91 18.79 11.62
N ARG A 286 -4.41 20.01 11.76
CA ARG A 286 -5.12 21.25 11.43
C ARG A 286 -4.90 21.66 9.98
N GLU A 287 -3.72 21.43 9.43
CA GLU A 287 -3.32 21.89 8.09
C GLU A 287 -2.76 20.77 7.20
N THR A 288 -2.88 20.96 5.89
CA THR A 288 -2.36 20.02 4.87
C THR A 288 -1.00 20.48 4.33
N GLY A 289 -0.27 19.53 3.73
CA GLY A 289 1.10 19.72 3.25
C GLY A 289 2.17 19.15 4.19
N MET A 290 1.86 18.09 4.95
CA MET A 290 2.93 17.23 5.44
C MET A 290 3.58 16.55 4.23
N ASP A 291 4.87 16.27 4.36
CA ASP A 291 5.80 15.85 3.31
C ASP A 291 6.94 15.18 4.10
N ARG A 292 7.15 13.88 3.90
CA ARG A 292 8.10 13.05 4.66
C ARG A 292 9.52 13.25 4.15
N GLU A 293 9.70 13.50 2.87
CA GLU A 293 11.00 13.73 2.22
C GLU A 293 11.64 15.02 2.76
N GLN A 294 10.82 16.04 3.05
CA GLN A 294 11.24 17.33 3.57
C GLN A 294 11.12 17.44 5.10
N TRP A 295 10.07 16.88 5.72
CA TRP A 295 9.80 16.98 7.16
C TRP A 295 9.29 15.65 7.78
N PRO A 296 10.14 14.61 7.88
CA PRO A 296 9.74 13.27 8.34
C PRO A 296 9.32 13.20 9.83
N ARG A 297 9.45 14.29 10.59
CA ARG A 297 9.14 14.34 12.01
C ARG A 297 8.83 15.77 12.47
N TYR A 298 7.75 15.89 13.23
CA TYR A 298 7.43 17.06 14.04
C TYR A 298 7.65 16.76 15.53
N THR A 299 8.11 17.76 16.27
CA THR A 299 8.19 17.76 17.74
C THR A 299 7.39 18.96 18.25
N LEU A 300 6.40 18.69 19.09
CA LEU A 300 5.53 19.69 19.70
C LEU A 300 5.93 19.87 21.17
N LEU A 301 6.16 21.12 21.58
CA LEU A 301 6.19 21.49 22.99
C LEU A 301 4.75 21.64 23.45
N ILE A 302 4.31 20.79 24.37
CA ILE A 302 2.96 20.81 24.95
C ILE A 302 3.02 21.30 26.39
N VAL A 303 1.92 21.88 26.86
CA VAL A 303 1.72 22.26 28.26
C VAL A 303 0.38 21.71 28.76
N ALA A 304 0.38 21.27 30.00
CA ALA A 304 -0.79 20.92 30.79
C ALA A 304 -0.85 21.89 31.99
N THR A 305 -2.02 22.49 32.21
CA THR A 305 -2.23 23.55 33.21
C THR A 305 -3.57 23.33 33.92
N ASP A 306 -3.58 23.39 35.25
CA ASP A 306 -4.79 23.25 36.08
C ASP A 306 -5.66 24.53 36.15
N MET A 307 -6.75 24.50 36.93
CA MET A 307 -7.75 25.58 37.05
C MET A 307 -8.29 26.03 35.67
N GLU A 308 -8.72 25.05 34.86
CA GLU A 308 -9.11 25.23 33.45
C GLU A 308 -8.05 25.91 32.56
N GLY A 309 -6.80 26.03 33.02
CA GLY A 309 -5.70 26.71 32.32
C GLY A 309 -5.20 28.00 33.00
N ALA A 310 -5.60 28.28 34.24
CA ALA A 310 -5.26 29.51 34.96
C ALA A 310 -4.23 29.33 36.11
N GLY A 311 -3.95 28.09 36.56
CA GLY A 311 -3.13 27.81 37.73
C GLY A 311 -1.70 27.34 37.40
N TYR A 312 -1.24 26.26 38.03
CA TYR A 312 0.11 25.73 37.80
C TYR A 312 0.21 25.00 36.46
N SER A 313 1.45 24.83 35.98
CA SER A 313 1.69 24.24 34.66
C SER A 313 2.93 23.36 34.63
N THR A 314 2.87 22.36 33.75
CA THR A 314 3.96 21.46 33.42
C THR A 314 4.07 21.32 31.91
N THR A 315 5.30 21.39 31.39
CA THR A 315 5.59 21.16 29.98
C THR A 315 5.97 19.70 29.70
N GLY A 316 5.67 19.25 28.49
CA GLY A 316 6.01 17.93 27.97
C GLY A 316 6.30 18.02 26.47
N THR A 317 6.64 16.89 25.87
CA THR A 317 6.92 16.81 24.42
C THR A 317 6.06 15.74 23.76
N ALA A 318 5.55 16.04 22.57
CA ALA A 318 4.88 15.08 21.70
C ALA A 318 5.59 15.01 20.36
N VAL A 319 6.00 13.81 19.97
CA VAL A 319 6.74 13.50 18.75
C VAL A 319 5.78 12.85 17.75
N ILE A 320 5.71 13.44 16.56
CA ILE A 320 4.87 12.97 15.46
C ILE A 320 5.79 12.57 14.32
N THR A 321 5.97 11.28 14.10
CA THR A 321 6.70 10.74 12.96
C THR A 321 5.75 10.69 11.76
N ILE A 322 6.20 11.18 10.61
CA ILE A 322 5.45 11.08 9.36
C ILE A 322 5.75 9.73 8.71
N THR A 323 4.74 9.05 8.16
CA THR A 323 4.88 7.73 7.54
C THR A 323 4.59 7.76 6.05
N ASP A 324 5.40 7.00 5.31
CA ASP A 324 5.42 6.84 3.85
C ASP A 324 4.04 6.68 3.18
N SER A 325 3.92 7.17 1.96
CA SER A 325 2.67 7.26 1.20
C SER A 325 2.98 7.58 -0.27
N ASN A 326 2.60 6.73 -1.23
CA ASN A 326 3.01 6.88 -2.63
C ASN A 326 2.52 8.20 -3.27
N ASP A 327 3.42 9.19 -3.31
CA ASP A 327 3.21 10.48 -3.98
C ASP A 327 4.42 11.03 -4.77
N ASN A 328 5.60 10.37 -4.73
CA ASN A 328 6.75 10.69 -5.58
C ASN A 328 6.91 9.71 -6.77
N PRO A 329 6.18 9.89 -7.89
CA PRO A 329 6.17 8.92 -8.98
C PRO A 329 7.55 8.69 -9.62
N PRO A 330 7.96 7.43 -9.91
CA PRO A 330 9.29 7.06 -10.34
C PRO A 330 9.62 7.70 -11.70
N GLN A 331 10.73 8.43 -11.75
CA GLN A 331 11.20 9.12 -12.95
C GLN A 331 12.44 8.44 -13.52
N PHE A 332 12.43 8.14 -14.82
CA PHE A 332 13.63 7.68 -15.49
C PHE A 332 14.73 8.76 -15.50
N GLU A 333 15.97 8.36 -15.25
CA GLU A 333 17.10 9.30 -15.16
C GLU A 333 17.36 10.03 -16.49
N GLN A 334 17.25 11.36 -16.49
CA GLN A 334 17.44 12.15 -17.71
C GLN A 334 18.91 12.23 -18.14
N SER A 335 19.27 11.48 -19.18
CA SER A 335 20.53 11.62 -19.91
C SER A 335 20.57 12.89 -20.80
N SER A 336 20.43 14.06 -20.18
CA SER A 336 20.58 15.42 -20.74
C SER A 336 19.79 15.80 -22.01
N VAL A 337 18.81 14.98 -22.43
CA VAL A 337 17.96 15.22 -23.60
C VAL A 337 16.48 15.07 -23.20
N MET A 338 15.61 15.91 -23.76
CA MET A 338 14.17 16.03 -23.42
C MET A 338 13.34 14.76 -23.68
N TYR A 339 13.92 13.74 -24.30
CA TYR A 339 13.36 12.40 -24.41
C TYR A 339 14.49 11.39 -24.20
N ILE A 340 14.22 10.34 -23.45
CA ILE A 340 15.13 9.21 -23.30
C ILE A 340 15.08 8.38 -24.58
N TYR A 341 16.23 8.31 -25.27
CA TYR A 341 16.45 7.49 -26.45
C TYR A 341 17.58 6.49 -26.18
N HIS A 342 17.27 5.34 -25.57
CA HIS A 342 18.23 4.25 -25.52
C HIS A 342 18.30 3.60 -26.92
N VAL A 343 19.27 4.04 -27.73
CA VAL A 343 19.60 3.39 -29.00
C VAL A 343 20.58 2.26 -28.72
N VAL A 344 20.14 1.01 -28.91
CA VAL A 344 20.99 -0.17 -28.66
C VAL A 344 20.92 -1.12 -29.86
N SER A 345 22.06 -1.69 -30.23
CA SER A 345 22.14 -2.73 -31.25
C SER A 345 22.09 -4.12 -30.61
N VAL A 346 21.26 -5.01 -31.14
CA VAL A 346 21.12 -6.40 -30.69
C VAL A 346 21.27 -7.34 -31.90
N PRO A 347 22.23 -8.27 -31.89
CA PRO A 347 22.39 -9.22 -32.97
C PRO A 347 21.21 -10.19 -33.06
N GLU A 348 20.78 -10.46 -34.29
CA GLU A 348 19.62 -11.28 -34.55
C GLU A 348 19.77 -12.74 -34.10
N ASN A 349 18.66 -13.48 -34.11
CA ASN A 349 18.56 -14.87 -33.64
C ASN A 349 18.97 -15.14 -32.16
N LYS A 350 19.49 -14.16 -31.40
CA LYS A 350 19.78 -14.32 -29.96
C LYS A 350 18.53 -14.16 -29.08
N VAL A 351 18.26 -15.18 -28.28
CA VAL A 351 17.23 -15.21 -27.23
C VAL A 351 17.92 -15.07 -25.86
N GLY A 352 17.27 -14.40 -24.91
CA GLY A 352 17.81 -14.13 -23.58
C GLY A 352 18.87 -13.02 -23.55
N HIS A 353 18.99 -12.22 -24.62
CA HIS A 353 19.94 -11.12 -24.68
C HIS A 353 19.42 -9.92 -23.89
N GLU A 354 20.25 -9.33 -23.03
CA GLU A 354 19.96 -8.04 -22.41
C GLU A 354 20.00 -6.94 -23.48
N VAL A 355 18.91 -6.17 -23.59
CA VAL A 355 18.70 -5.17 -24.64
C VAL A 355 18.98 -3.77 -24.12
N ALA A 356 18.47 -3.45 -22.93
CA ALA A 356 18.71 -2.19 -22.25
C ALA A 356 18.40 -2.35 -20.76
N LYS A 357 19.12 -1.59 -19.94
CA LYS A 357 18.85 -1.39 -18.52
C LYS A 357 18.41 0.06 -18.34
N LEU A 358 17.17 0.26 -17.91
CA LEU A 358 16.56 1.57 -17.66
C LEU A 358 16.62 1.87 -16.16
N THR A 359 17.31 2.92 -15.74
CA THR A 359 17.34 3.36 -14.33
C THR A 359 16.29 4.42 -14.04
N VAL A 360 15.73 4.39 -12.83
CA VAL A 360 14.76 5.38 -12.33
C VAL A 360 15.18 5.88 -10.96
N THR A 361 14.75 7.09 -10.63
CA THR A 361 14.79 7.67 -9.28
C THR A 361 13.38 7.80 -8.74
N ASP A 362 13.20 7.41 -7.49
CA ASP A 362 11.94 7.46 -6.74
C ASP A 362 12.22 8.13 -5.38
N GLY A 363 11.25 8.87 -4.84
CA GLY A 363 11.40 9.68 -3.62
C GLY A 363 10.95 8.99 -2.33
N ASP A 364 10.10 7.96 -2.45
CA ASP A 364 9.41 7.33 -1.32
C ASP A 364 10.37 6.48 -0.45
N GLU A 365 9.88 5.85 0.62
CA GLU A 365 10.72 5.12 1.57
C GLU A 365 11.47 3.94 0.93
N VAL A 366 12.80 4.02 0.92
CA VAL A 366 13.69 3.03 0.29
C VAL A 366 13.39 1.61 0.76
N GLY A 367 12.85 0.79 -0.14
CA GLY A 367 12.43 -0.60 0.09
C GLY A 367 10.95 -0.79 0.43
N SER A 368 10.13 0.28 0.45
CA SER A 368 8.68 0.20 0.56
C SER A 368 8.04 -0.23 -0.77
N PRO A 369 6.77 -0.68 -0.76
CA PRO A 369 5.99 -0.93 -1.98
C PRO A 369 5.68 0.33 -2.80
N ALA A 370 5.75 1.51 -2.16
CA ALA A 370 5.68 2.80 -2.84
C ALA A 370 6.96 3.01 -3.65
N TRP A 371 8.14 2.89 -3.04
CA TRP A 371 9.43 3.02 -3.75
C TRP A 371 9.76 1.91 -4.77
N SER A 372 9.18 0.71 -4.63
CA SER A 372 9.51 -0.45 -5.46
C SER A 372 8.82 -0.43 -6.83
N THR A 373 9.56 -0.59 -7.93
CA THR A 373 9.05 -0.27 -9.29
C THR A 373 8.72 -1.48 -10.18
N LYS A 374 7.76 -1.26 -11.06
CA LYS A 374 7.12 -2.21 -11.98
C LYS A 374 7.12 -1.64 -13.40
N TYR A 375 7.82 -2.31 -14.31
CA TYR A 375 7.94 -1.85 -15.70
C TYR A 375 6.94 -2.54 -16.65
N ARG A 376 6.49 -1.81 -17.67
CA ARG A 376 5.57 -2.34 -18.70
C ARG A 376 5.85 -1.76 -20.09
N ILE A 377 6.03 -2.64 -21.08
CA ILE A 377 6.08 -2.24 -22.50
C ILE A 377 4.64 -1.94 -22.96
N ILE A 378 4.34 -0.70 -23.34
CA ILE A 378 3.00 -0.28 -23.80
C ILE A 378 2.86 -0.25 -25.32
N SER A 379 3.96 -0.07 -26.05
CA SER A 379 3.96 -0.14 -27.52
C SER A 379 5.34 -0.49 -28.08
N GLY A 380 5.42 -0.67 -29.40
CA GLY A 380 6.61 -1.16 -30.12
C GLY A 380 6.61 -2.67 -30.35
N ASP A 381 6.28 -3.45 -29.31
CA ASP A 381 6.28 -4.92 -29.42
C ASP A 381 4.87 -5.52 -29.61
N LYS A 382 4.39 -5.55 -30.86
CA LYS A 382 3.16 -6.27 -31.24
C LYS A 382 3.34 -7.80 -31.36
N GLY A 383 4.54 -8.34 -31.10
CA GLY A 383 4.84 -9.77 -31.28
C GLY A 383 5.18 -10.54 -30.00
N GLY A 384 5.40 -9.84 -28.89
CA GLY A 384 6.01 -10.41 -27.68
C GLY A 384 7.44 -10.90 -27.94
N PHE A 385 8.22 -10.16 -28.73
CA PHE A 385 9.64 -10.40 -28.95
C PHE A 385 10.49 -10.05 -27.72
N PHE A 386 10.03 -9.12 -26.89
CA PHE A 386 10.72 -8.59 -25.72
C PHE A 386 9.95 -8.86 -24.43
N ASN A 387 10.69 -8.90 -23.32
CA ASN A 387 10.15 -8.83 -21.96
C ASN A 387 10.86 -7.69 -21.22
N VAL A 388 10.19 -7.10 -20.23
CA VAL A 388 10.84 -6.21 -19.26
C VAL A 388 10.61 -6.78 -17.87
N SER A 389 11.64 -6.77 -17.04
CA SER A 389 11.62 -7.25 -15.67
C SER A 389 12.35 -6.28 -14.76
N THR A 390 11.78 -5.97 -13.60
CA THR A 390 12.47 -5.25 -12.54
C THR A 390 13.70 -6.04 -12.09
N GLY A 391 14.85 -5.39 -12.05
CA GLY A 391 16.13 -5.95 -11.62
C GLY A 391 16.32 -5.90 -10.09
N PRO A 392 17.46 -6.41 -9.59
CA PRO A 392 17.68 -6.65 -8.16
C PRO A 392 17.71 -5.38 -7.29
N SER A 393 17.84 -4.19 -7.87
CA SER A 393 17.83 -2.91 -7.14
C SER A 393 16.44 -2.31 -6.93
N GLN A 394 15.38 -2.90 -7.49
CA GLN A 394 14.01 -2.37 -7.57
C GLN A 394 13.83 -1.02 -8.29
N LEU A 395 14.91 -0.34 -8.68
CA LEU A 395 14.94 0.90 -9.46
C LEU A 395 15.54 0.71 -10.87
N GLU A 396 15.54 -0.52 -11.39
CA GLU A 396 16.05 -0.82 -12.73
C GLU A 396 15.13 -1.73 -13.55
N GLY A 397 14.81 -1.33 -14.78
CA GLY A 397 14.04 -2.11 -15.73
C GLY A 397 14.95 -2.76 -16.77
N ILE A 398 15.10 -4.08 -16.69
CA ILE A 398 15.95 -4.87 -17.60
C ILE A 398 15.08 -5.40 -18.74
N ILE A 399 15.34 -4.95 -19.97
CA ILE A 399 14.69 -5.43 -21.19
C ILE A 399 15.48 -6.61 -21.76
N THR A 400 14.80 -7.70 -22.10
CA THR A 400 15.41 -8.93 -22.64
C THR A 400 14.69 -9.46 -23.88
N THR A 401 15.41 -10.16 -24.78
CA THR A 401 14.77 -10.85 -25.93
C THR A 401 14.14 -12.19 -25.51
N VAL A 402 12.85 -12.37 -25.79
CA VAL A 402 12.08 -13.60 -25.52
C VAL A 402 12.01 -14.50 -26.76
N LYS A 403 12.06 -13.90 -27.95
CA LYS A 403 12.01 -14.58 -29.24
C LYS A 403 13.20 -14.14 -30.10
N PRO A 404 13.67 -14.96 -31.04
CA PRO A 404 14.69 -14.53 -31.99
C PRO A 404 14.17 -13.31 -32.78
N LEU A 405 14.99 -12.27 -32.83
CA LEU A 405 14.85 -11.18 -33.79
C LEU A 405 15.32 -11.67 -35.17
N ASP A 406 14.82 -11.04 -36.22
CA ASP A 406 14.83 -11.49 -37.62
C ASP A 406 15.05 -10.24 -38.49
N PHE A 407 16.29 -10.04 -38.95
CA PHE A 407 16.77 -8.79 -39.55
C PHE A 407 16.10 -8.52 -40.90
N GLU A 408 16.03 -9.54 -41.75
CA GLU A 408 15.35 -9.51 -43.05
C GLU A 408 13.90 -9.01 -42.93
N LYS A 409 13.22 -9.29 -41.82
CA LYS A 409 11.83 -8.91 -41.60
C LYS A 409 11.63 -7.61 -40.82
N THR A 410 12.48 -7.30 -39.83
CA THR A 410 12.32 -6.11 -38.97
C THR A 410 13.68 -5.67 -38.41
N ASN A 411 14.30 -4.70 -39.08
CA ASN A 411 15.62 -4.16 -38.74
C ASN A 411 15.63 -3.21 -37.53
N GLN A 412 14.48 -2.66 -37.11
CA GLN A 412 14.38 -1.75 -35.96
C GLN A 412 13.05 -1.91 -35.22
N TYR A 413 13.10 -1.87 -33.89
CA TYR A 413 11.95 -1.79 -33.00
C TYR A 413 12.04 -0.52 -32.16
N VAL A 414 10.97 0.26 -32.07
CA VAL A 414 10.88 1.42 -31.18
C VAL A 414 9.91 1.07 -30.06
N LEU A 415 10.45 0.67 -28.91
CA LEU A 415 9.69 0.28 -27.73
C LEU A 415 9.35 1.52 -26.89
N SER A 416 8.12 1.59 -26.39
CA SER A 416 7.71 2.56 -25.38
C SER A 416 7.45 1.82 -24.08
N VAL A 417 8.15 2.20 -23.01
CA VAL A 417 8.15 1.53 -21.72
C VAL A 417 7.75 2.53 -20.65
N ILE A 418 6.77 2.17 -19.83
CA ILE A 418 6.39 2.94 -18.64
C ILE A 418 6.94 2.29 -17.38
N VAL A 419 7.06 3.10 -16.33
CA VAL A 419 7.30 2.65 -14.96
C VAL A 419 6.13 3.09 -14.08
N GLU A 420 5.67 2.17 -13.25
CA GLU A 420 4.66 2.32 -12.20
C GLU A 420 5.27 1.73 -10.92
N ASN A 421 4.69 1.96 -9.74
CA ASN A 421 5.13 1.32 -8.50
C ASN A 421 4.38 0.00 -8.26
N ASP A 422 4.75 -0.75 -7.22
CA ASP A 422 3.98 -1.91 -6.79
C ASP A 422 2.71 -1.51 -6.00
N ASP A 423 2.75 -0.40 -5.25
CA ASP A 423 1.59 0.23 -4.60
C ASP A 423 0.97 1.34 -5.50
N PRO A 424 -0.37 1.51 -5.54
CA PRO A 424 -1.00 2.51 -6.40
C PRO A 424 -0.87 3.93 -5.86
N PHE A 425 -0.54 4.88 -6.75
CA PHE A 425 -0.47 6.31 -6.45
C PHE A 425 -1.68 6.85 -5.68
N ILE A 426 -1.41 7.71 -4.69
CA ILE A 426 -2.44 8.42 -3.92
C ILE A 426 -3.16 9.49 -4.76
N SER A 427 -2.52 9.98 -5.84
CA SER A 427 -3.10 10.93 -6.78
C SER A 427 -2.80 10.56 -8.24
N SER A 428 -3.48 11.19 -9.19
CA SER A 428 -3.32 10.92 -10.63
C SER A 428 -2.08 11.61 -11.21
N PHE A 429 -0.89 11.04 -10.97
CA PHE A 429 0.37 11.54 -11.51
C PHE A 429 0.60 11.20 -13.00
N PRO A 430 1.44 11.99 -13.72
CA PRO A 430 1.88 11.66 -15.07
C PRO A 430 2.92 10.52 -15.04
N THR A 431 2.55 9.35 -15.55
CA THR A 431 3.42 8.17 -15.63
C THR A 431 4.68 8.43 -16.46
N SER A 432 5.87 8.19 -15.89
CA SER A 432 7.13 8.38 -16.61
C SER A 432 7.27 7.34 -17.73
N THR A 433 7.77 7.78 -18.90
CA THR A 433 7.82 6.96 -20.12
C THR A 433 9.16 7.09 -20.83
N ALA A 434 9.86 5.96 -21.01
CA ALA A 434 11.11 5.87 -21.78
C ALA A 434 10.86 5.35 -23.21
N THR A 435 11.73 5.74 -24.15
CA THR A 435 11.75 5.20 -25.52
C THR A 435 13.06 4.43 -25.75
N VAL A 436 12.96 3.20 -26.23
CA VAL A 436 14.10 2.31 -26.49
C VAL A 436 14.07 1.90 -27.95
N THR A 437 15.08 2.34 -28.71
CA THR A 437 15.24 2.05 -30.14
C THR A 437 16.22 0.89 -30.28
N VAL A 438 15.68 -0.30 -30.50
CA VAL A 438 16.44 -1.54 -30.69
C VAL A 438 16.73 -1.69 -32.18
N ASN A 439 17.98 -1.51 -32.58
CA ASN A 439 18.45 -1.86 -33.93
C ASN A 439 18.82 -3.35 -33.94
N VAL A 440 18.41 -4.08 -34.98
CA VAL A 440 18.81 -5.47 -35.17
C VAL A 440 20.11 -5.52 -35.99
N GLU A 441 21.11 -6.25 -35.52
CA GLU A 441 22.34 -6.50 -36.30
C GLU A 441 22.22 -7.80 -37.10
N TYR A 442 22.57 -7.73 -38.38
CA TYR A 442 22.54 -8.87 -39.31
C TYR A 442 23.61 -9.93 -38.97
N VAL A 443 23.18 -11.20 -38.89
CA VAL A 443 24.02 -12.37 -38.62
C VAL A 443 23.68 -13.46 -39.66
N LYS A 444 24.50 -13.51 -40.72
CA LYS A 444 24.37 -14.40 -41.88
C LYS A 444 23.91 -15.83 -41.54
N GLU A 445 22.64 -16.11 -41.82
CA GLU A 445 22.04 -17.43 -41.62
C GLU A 445 22.49 -18.50 -42.65
N PRO A 446 22.37 -19.80 -42.30
CA PRO A 446 22.36 -20.90 -43.26
C PRO A 446 20.98 -21.06 -43.95
N PRO A 447 20.91 -21.58 -45.18
CA PRO A 447 19.65 -21.76 -45.91
C PRO A 447 18.73 -22.80 -45.24
N LYS A 448 17.43 -22.51 -45.19
CA LYS A 448 16.43 -23.22 -44.37
C LYS A 448 15.87 -24.47 -45.07
N VAL A 449 15.39 -25.47 -44.30
CA VAL A 449 14.92 -26.78 -44.81
C VAL A 449 13.45 -26.99 -44.44
N LYS A 450 12.61 -27.45 -45.39
CA LYS A 450 11.16 -27.66 -45.25
C LYS A 450 10.76 -29.05 -45.73
N VAL A 451 10.76 -30.01 -44.80
CA VAL A 451 10.32 -31.40 -45.03
C VAL A 451 8.81 -31.47 -45.29
N ILE A 452 8.40 -32.38 -46.18
CA ILE A 452 6.99 -32.70 -46.49
C ILE A 452 6.79 -34.22 -46.29
N SER A 453 5.57 -34.65 -45.98
CA SER A 453 5.19 -36.07 -46.04
C SER A 453 3.85 -36.25 -46.73
N LYS A 454 3.67 -37.37 -47.45
CA LYS A 454 2.41 -37.73 -48.11
C LYS A 454 2.10 -39.23 -47.98
N PRO A 455 0.82 -39.62 -47.94
CA PRO A 455 0.43 -41.02 -47.99
C PRO A 455 0.73 -41.64 -49.35
N LYS A 456 0.98 -42.96 -49.34
CA LYS A 456 1.58 -43.72 -50.45
C LYS A 456 0.79 -43.69 -51.76
N ASP A 457 -0.54 -43.69 -51.68
CA ASP A 457 -1.43 -43.87 -52.82
C ASP A 457 -2.08 -42.54 -53.29
N SER A 458 -1.24 -41.52 -53.50
CA SER A 458 -1.67 -40.25 -54.10
C SER A 458 -1.80 -40.40 -55.61
N THR A 459 -2.94 -40.01 -56.20
CA THR A 459 -3.16 -40.16 -57.66
C THR A 459 -2.31 -39.19 -58.48
N VAL A 460 -2.11 -39.52 -59.76
CA VAL A 460 -1.54 -38.60 -60.75
C VAL A 460 -2.37 -37.31 -60.79
N ASP A 461 -1.72 -36.19 -61.12
CA ASP A 461 -2.26 -34.83 -61.09
C ASP A 461 -2.69 -34.28 -59.70
N THR A 462 -2.30 -34.94 -58.59
CA THR A 462 -2.38 -34.29 -57.27
C THR A 462 -1.25 -33.27 -57.05
N GLU A 463 -1.60 -32.00 -56.86
CA GLU A 463 -0.66 -30.97 -56.41
C GLU A 463 0.08 -31.42 -55.15
N LEU A 464 1.42 -31.30 -55.14
CA LEU A 464 2.21 -31.74 -53.99
C LEU A 464 2.16 -30.71 -52.86
N VAL A 465 2.59 -29.46 -53.13
CA VAL A 465 2.43 -28.25 -52.31
C VAL A 465 2.49 -27.01 -53.21
N THR A 466 1.73 -25.96 -52.86
CA THR A 466 1.86 -24.58 -53.37
C THR A 466 2.87 -23.77 -52.53
N TYR A 467 3.72 -22.98 -53.20
CA TYR A 467 4.65 -22.03 -52.58
C TYR A 467 4.48 -20.63 -53.18
N THR A 468 4.02 -19.66 -52.40
CA THR A 468 4.27 -18.25 -52.72
C THR A 468 5.72 -17.92 -52.37
N VAL A 469 6.58 -17.81 -53.39
CA VAL A 469 7.91 -17.20 -53.24
C VAL A 469 7.72 -15.72 -52.89
N GLN A 470 8.60 -15.19 -52.04
CA GLN A 470 8.34 -13.95 -51.35
C GLN A 470 9.57 -13.07 -51.15
N PRO A 471 9.38 -11.78 -51.42
CA PRO A 471 10.87 -10.25 -51.29
C PRO A 471 11.99 -10.23 -50.28
N LEU A 472 12.40 -11.35 -49.68
CA LEU A 472 13.68 -11.49 -48.99
C LEU A 472 13.97 -12.97 -48.67
N MET A 473 15.11 -13.45 -49.19
CA MET A 473 15.98 -14.45 -48.54
C MET A 473 15.28 -15.65 -47.85
N THR A 474 14.69 -16.60 -48.60
CA THR A 474 14.48 -17.96 -48.05
C THR A 474 14.64 -19.06 -49.11
N VAL A 475 15.85 -19.61 -49.21
CA VAL A 475 16.07 -20.90 -49.86
C VAL A 475 15.41 -22.00 -49.03
N PHE A 476 14.70 -22.93 -49.69
CA PHE A 476 14.15 -24.14 -49.08
C PHE A 476 14.84 -25.40 -49.63
N PHE A 477 14.87 -26.47 -48.84
CA PHE A 477 15.16 -27.85 -49.26
C PHE A 477 13.96 -28.74 -48.90
N VAL A 478 13.64 -29.77 -49.68
CA VAL A 478 12.34 -30.47 -49.60
C VAL A 478 12.51 -31.99 -49.58
N VAL A 479 12.72 -32.54 -48.38
CA VAL A 479 12.73 -33.99 -48.17
C VAL A 479 11.28 -34.50 -48.19
N VAL A 480 11.02 -35.65 -48.85
CA VAL A 480 9.69 -36.29 -48.82
C VAL A 480 9.76 -37.69 -48.23
N PHE A 481 8.92 -37.93 -47.22
CA PHE A 481 8.73 -39.23 -46.59
C PHE A 481 7.33 -39.79 -46.87
N TYR A 482 7.26 -41.11 -47.04
CA TYR A 482 6.03 -41.89 -47.22
C TYR A 482 5.83 -42.84 -46.04
N SER A 483 4.65 -42.84 -45.43
CA SER A 483 4.33 -43.74 -44.31
C SER A 483 3.38 -44.86 -44.72
N THR A 484 3.68 -46.08 -44.28
CA THR A 484 2.73 -47.20 -44.15
C THR A 484 3.05 -47.93 -42.85
N LEU A 485 2.02 -48.27 -42.07
CA LEU A 485 2.16 -48.71 -40.68
C LEU A 485 2.41 -50.22 -40.59
N TYR A 486 3.66 -50.67 -40.43
CA TYR A 486 4.01 -51.77 -39.51
C TYR A 486 5.53 -51.86 -39.20
N LEU A 487 5.86 -52.52 -38.10
CA LEU A 487 7.12 -52.51 -37.34
C LEU A 487 8.47 -52.42 -38.11
N SER A 488 9.27 -51.41 -37.76
CA SER A 488 10.76 -51.53 -37.69
C SER A 488 11.41 -50.61 -36.63
N LEU A 489 10.61 -49.97 -35.77
CA LEU A 489 10.97 -48.84 -34.89
C LEU A 489 11.86 -49.19 -33.66
N ARG A 490 12.76 -50.17 -33.76
CA ARG A 490 13.62 -50.63 -32.65
C ARG A 490 15.00 -51.14 -33.07
N ARG A 491 15.60 -50.58 -34.13
CA ARG A 491 16.98 -50.92 -34.57
C ARG A 491 17.85 -49.75 -35.05
N TRP A 492 17.36 -48.51 -35.00
CA TRP A 492 18.13 -47.32 -35.40
C TRP A 492 18.50 -46.38 -34.25
N TRP A 493 17.93 -46.56 -33.04
CA TRP A 493 18.35 -45.80 -31.87
C TRP A 493 19.68 -46.32 -31.29
N ASP A 494 19.83 -47.65 -31.21
CA ASP A 494 21.00 -48.31 -30.60
C ASP A 494 22.29 -48.21 -31.44
N CYS A 495 22.21 -47.78 -32.71
CA CYS A 495 23.37 -47.72 -33.60
C CYS A 495 24.12 -46.38 -33.58
N CYS A 496 23.46 -45.29 -33.16
CA CYS A 496 24.06 -43.95 -33.11
C CYS A 496 24.58 -43.53 -31.73
N GLN A 497 24.69 -44.47 -30.79
CA GLN A 497 25.31 -44.24 -29.47
C GLN A 497 26.67 -44.96 -29.28
N ASN A 498 27.16 -45.66 -30.32
CA ASN A 498 28.41 -46.44 -30.33
C ASN A 498 29.38 -46.05 -31.46
N ALA A 499 29.28 -44.82 -31.97
CA ALA A 499 30.15 -44.27 -33.02
C ALA A 499 30.68 -42.86 -32.68
N CYS A 500 30.92 -42.60 -31.39
CA CYS A 500 31.79 -41.52 -30.94
C CYS A 500 33.09 -42.12 -30.40
N TYR A 501 34.08 -42.23 -31.27
CA TYR A 501 35.50 -42.49 -30.96
C TYR A 501 36.36 -41.80 -32.02
#